data_AF-A0A7C4N9N9-F1
#
_entry.id   AF-A0A7C4N9N9-F1
#
_cell.length_a   1.000
_cell.length_b   1.000
_cell.length_c   1.000
_cell.angle_alpha   90.00
_cell.angle_beta   90.00
_cell.angle_gamma   90.00
#
_symmetry.space_group_name_H-M   'P 1'
#
loop_
_entity.id
_entity.type
_entity.pdbx_description
1 polymer ?
#
loop_
_entity_poly.entity_id
_entity_poly.type
_entity_poly.pdbx_seq_one_letter_code
_entity_poly.pdbx_strand_id
1 'polypeptide(L)'
;MTTADRRAPTFVAVLLIGLGLIFLITNLLGIDFGRVWPLIFFVIGAGFYLPVGLMPQARAGLAALFVPGTVLHGLGLIFLYNTLTDDWGSWAYIWTLIPGFVGVGLMLAGWIGRWEGGTIRAGLWLALRRRRRAMLAP
;
A
#
# COMPACT_ATOMS: atom_id res chain seq x y z
N MET A 1 3.27 -32.44 -12.60
CA MET A 1 4.36 -31.63 -12.03
C MET A 1 3.89 -30.18 -11.99
N THR A 2 3.26 -29.77 -10.89
CA THR A 2 2.68 -28.43 -10.78
C THR A 2 3.81 -27.42 -10.57
N THR A 3 3.92 -26.43 -11.43
CA THR A 3 4.83 -25.30 -11.22
C THR A 3 4.36 -24.55 -9.99
N ALA A 4 4.99 -24.80 -8.84
CA ALA A 4 4.73 -24.05 -7.62
C ALA A 4 4.93 -22.56 -7.92
N ASP A 5 3.95 -21.74 -7.56
CA ASP A 5 3.99 -20.29 -7.77
C ASP A 5 5.14 -19.68 -6.93
N ARG A 6 6.29 -19.43 -7.56
CA ARG A 6 7.50 -18.94 -6.91
C ARG A 6 7.38 -17.50 -6.41
N ARG A 7 6.28 -16.80 -6.71
CA ARG A 7 6.07 -15.40 -6.35
C ARG A 7 5.89 -15.20 -4.85
N ALA A 8 5.13 -16.06 -4.19
CA ALA A 8 4.90 -16.01 -2.74
C ALA A 8 6.19 -16.17 -1.91
N PRO A 9 7.05 -17.20 -2.15
CA PRO A 9 8.30 -17.31 -1.41
C PRO A 9 9.28 -16.17 -1.71
N THR A 10 9.27 -15.62 -2.92
CA THR A 10 10.12 -14.46 -3.27
C THR A 10 9.70 -13.21 -2.50
N PHE A 11 8.40 -12.96 -2.38
CA PHE A 11 7.86 -11.85 -1.59
C PHE A 11 8.28 -11.94 -0.12
N VAL A 12 8.11 -13.11 0.49
CA VAL A 12 8.52 -13.35 1.89
C VAL A 12 10.03 -13.17 2.07
N ALA A 13 10.83 -13.68 1.13
CA ALA A 13 12.29 -13.51 1.17
C ALA A 13 12.71 -12.03 1.12
N VAL A 14 12.15 -11.24 0.21
CA VAL A 14 12.46 -9.80 0.09
C VAL A 14 12.08 -9.06 1.38
N LEU A 15 10.92 -9.36 1.95
CA LEU A 15 10.47 -8.74 3.21
C LEU A 15 11.42 -9.06 4.37
N LEU A 16 11.81 -10.33 4.50
CA LEU A 16 12.72 -10.79 5.56
C LEU A 16 14.14 -10.24 5.39
N ILE A 17 14.64 -10.15 4.16
CA ILE A 17 15.94 -9.53 3.87
C ILE A 17 15.90 -8.04 4.23
N GLY A 18 14.85 -7.31 3.84
CA GLY A 18 14.69 -5.90 4.19
C GLY A 18 14.65 -5.68 5.71
N LEU A 19 13.88 -6.51 6.43
CA LEU A 19 13.84 -6.48 7.90
C LEU A 19 15.20 -6.78 8.53
N GLY A 20 15.90 -7.81 8.01
CA GLY A 20 17.23 -8.20 8.48
C GLY A 20 18.28 -7.11 8.26
N LEU A 21 18.25 -6.42 7.11
CA LEU A 21 19.15 -5.30 6.82
C LEU A 21 18.94 -4.14 7.79
N ILE A 22 17.69 -3.81 8.12
CA ILE A 22 17.39 -2.77 9.11
C ILE A 22 17.99 -3.14 10.46
N PHE A 23 17.73 -4.36 10.94
CA PHE A 23 18.29 -4.84 12.21
C PHE A 23 19.83 -4.86 12.22
N LEU A 24 20.45 -5.24 11.10
CA LEU A 24 21.90 -5.26 10.97
C LEU A 24 22.48 -3.84 11.08
N ILE A 25 21.89 -2.87 10.35
CA ILE A 25 22.34 -1.47 10.37
C ILE A 25 22.17 -0.88 11.78
N THR A 26 21.02 -1.09 12.42
CA THR A 26 20.77 -0.55 13.76
C THR A 26 21.69 -1.17 14.80
N ASN A 27 21.99 -2.47 14.70
CA ASN A 27 22.94 -3.14 15.58
C ASN A 27 24.38 -2.65 15.36
N LEU A 28 24.80 -2.49 14.10
CA LEU A 28 26.15 -2.01 13.75
C LEU A 28 26.40 -0.58 14.25
N LEU A 29 25.38 0.28 14.21
CA LEU A 29 25.43 1.65 14.70
C LEU A 29 25.20 1.79 16.21
N GLY A 30 24.92 0.68 16.92
CA GLY A 30 24.64 0.69 18.37
C GLY A 30 23.38 1.48 18.74
N ILE A 31 22.37 1.52 17.85
CA ILE A 31 21.15 2.30 18.08
C ILE A 31 20.20 1.50 19.00
N ASP A 32 19.72 2.15 20.05
CA ASP A 32 18.73 1.57 20.96
C ASP A 32 17.46 1.14 20.21
N PHE A 33 16.98 -0.08 20.48
CA PHE A 33 15.76 -0.61 19.86
C PHE A 33 14.54 0.29 20.09
N GLY A 34 14.48 0.95 21.25
CA GLY A 34 13.46 1.93 21.59
C GLY A 34 13.39 3.13 20.64
N ARG A 35 14.46 3.40 19.85
CA ARG A 35 14.47 4.46 18.83
C ARG A 35 14.06 4.01 17.43
N VAL A 36 14.16 2.72 17.15
CA VAL A 36 14.07 2.18 15.79
C VAL A 36 12.87 1.29 15.55
N TRP A 37 12.10 0.94 16.59
CA TRP A 37 10.85 0.20 16.44
C TRP A 37 9.87 0.77 15.39
N PRO A 38 9.79 2.11 15.10
CA PRO A 38 8.92 2.62 14.05
C PRO A 38 9.31 2.15 12.64
N LEU A 39 10.54 1.67 12.45
CA LEU A 39 11.00 1.15 11.16
C LEU A 39 10.20 -0.08 10.70
N ILE A 40 9.58 -0.81 11.62
CA ILE A 40 8.73 -1.97 11.31
C ILE A 40 7.55 -1.57 10.41
N PHE A 41 6.98 -0.37 10.60
CA PHE A 41 5.88 0.12 9.77
C PHE A 41 6.28 0.29 8.30
N PHE A 42 7.52 0.68 8.02
CA PHE A 42 8.04 0.81 6.66
C PHE A 42 8.17 -0.57 6.00
N VAL A 43 8.64 -1.58 6.74
CA VAL A 43 8.75 -2.95 6.24
C VAL A 43 7.36 -3.52 5.90
N ILE A 44 6.41 -3.40 6.82
CA ILE A 44 5.04 -3.89 6.61
C ILE A 44 4.38 -3.11 5.46
N GLY A 45 4.54 -1.78 5.44
CA GLY A 45 4.04 -0.91 4.38
C GLY A 45 4.61 -1.27 3.01
N ALA A 46 5.91 -1.56 2.91
CA ALA A 46 6.55 -2.01 1.69
C ALA A 46 6.00 -3.38 1.22
N GLY A 47 5.63 -4.23 2.18
CA GLY A 47 4.89 -5.48 1.92
C GLY A 47 3.60 -5.28 1.13
N PHE A 48 2.92 -4.15 1.28
CA PHE A 48 1.71 -3.84 0.49
C PHE A 48 2.01 -3.37 -0.93
N TYR A 49 3.19 -2.80 -1.19
CA TYR A 49 3.58 -2.32 -2.53
C TYR A 49 4.15 -3.43 -3.42
N LEU A 50 4.87 -4.39 -2.84
CA LEU A 50 5.55 -5.45 -3.58
C LEU A 50 4.62 -6.30 -4.47
N PRO A 51 3.41 -6.75 -4.05
CA PRO A 51 2.51 -7.51 -4.91
C PRO A 51 2.13 -6.76 -6.19
N VAL A 52 1.98 -5.43 -6.12
CA VAL A 52 1.65 -4.60 -7.28
C VAL A 52 2.81 -4.53 -8.28
N GLY A 53 4.05 -4.51 -7.78
CA GLY A 53 5.25 -4.57 -8.61
C GLY A 53 5.42 -5.93 -9.31
N LEU A 54 5.25 -7.00 -8.54
CA LEU A 54 5.52 -8.39 -8.95
C LEU A 54 4.45 -9.00 -9.86
N MET A 55 3.22 -8.47 -9.85
CA MET A 55 2.10 -8.99 -10.64
C MET A 55 1.52 -7.94 -11.60
N PRO A 56 2.20 -7.64 -12.73
CA PRO A 56 1.76 -6.62 -13.68
C PRO A 56 0.33 -6.79 -14.18
N GLN A 57 -0.11 -8.04 -14.37
CA GLN A 57 -1.44 -8.39 -14.88
C GLN A 57 -2.56 -8.08 -13.88
N ALA A 58 -2.26 -8.10 -12.58
CA ALA A 58 -3.23 -7.85 -11.51
C ALA A 58 -3.11 -6.42 -10.93
N ARG A 59 -2.25 -5.56 -11.51
CA ARG A 59 -1.96 -4.21 -11.00
C ARG A 59 -3.20 -3.37 -10.75
N ALA A 60 -4.17 -3.39 -11.67
CA ALA A 60 -5.41 -2.65 -11.50
C ALA A 60 -6.23 -3.12 -10.29
N GLY A 61 -6.30 -4.44 -10.04
CA GLY A 61 -7.01 -4.99 -8.88
C GLY A 61 -6.26 -4.81 -7.56
N LEU A 62 -4.93 -4.85 -7.60
CA LEU A 62 -4.06 -4.74 -6.42
C LEU A 62 -3.69 -3.30 -6.07
N ALA A 63 -3.98 -2.33 -6.94
CA ALA A 63 -3.64 -0.93 -6.72
C ALA A 63 -4.21 -0.37 -5.41
N ALA A 64 -5.37 -0.87 -4.95
CA ALA A 64 -5.94 -0.51 -3.66
C ALA A 64 -5.03 -0.79 -2.45
N LEU A 65 -4.05 -1.71 -2.59
CA LEU A 65 -3.05 -1.99 -1.55
C LEU A 65 -2.10 -0.81 -1.29
N PHE A 66 -2.01 0.15 -2.21
CA PHE A 66 -1.25 1.37 -1.97
C PHE A 66 -1.82 2.18 -0.80
N VAL A 67 -3.13 2.10 -0.53
CA VAL A 67 -3.78 2.83 0.57
C VAL A 67 -3.29 2.38 1.94
N PRO A 68 -3.43 1.09 2.34
CA PRO A 68 -2.86 0.65 3.62
C PRO A 68 -1.34 0.77 3.64
N GLY A 69 -0.66 0.60 2.50
CA GLY A 69 0.79 0.78 2.40
C GLY A 69 1.26 2.21 2.72
N THR A 70 0.58 3.24 2.19
CA THR A 70 0.93 4.64 2.47
C THR A 70 0.56 5.07 3.86
N VAL A 71 -0.56 4.57 4.40
CA VAL A 71 -0.93 4.83 5.80
C VAL A 71 0.13 4.28 6.74
N LEU A 72 0.62 3.06 6.51
CA LEU A 72 1.69 2.48 7.32
C LEU A 72 2.99 3.27 7.21
N HIS A 73 3.40 3.70 6.01
CA HIS A 73 4.57 4.58 5.87
C HIS A 73 4.40 5.91 6.58
N GLY A 74 3.22 6.52 6.50
CA GLY A 74 2.89 7.75 7.20
C GLY A 74 2.94 7.59 8.73
N LEU A 75 2.40 6.48 9.25
CA LEU A 75 2.50 6.12 10.67
C LEU A 75 3.96 5.87 11.08
N GLY A 76 4.73 5.19 10.24
CA GLY A 76 6.16 4.98 10.45
C GLY A 76 6.91 6.31 10.56
N LEU A 77 6.62 7.29 9.69
CA LEU A 77 7.19 8.63 9.75
C LEU A 77 6.79 9.38 11.03
N ILE A 78 5.51 9.35 11.40
CA ILE A 78 5.01 9.99 12.63
C ILE A 78 5.70 9.40 13.86
N PHE A 79 5.71 8.07 13.99
CA PHE A 79 6.29 7.43 15.16
C PHE A 79 7.81 7.55 15.19
N LEU A 80 8.48 7.54 14.02
CA LEU A 80 9.90 7.82 13.93
C LEU A 80 10.21 9.25 14.37
N TYR A 81 9.42 10.23 13.94
CA TYR A 81 9.53 11.61 14.42
C TYR A 81 9.37 11.68 15.94
N ASN A 82 8.26 11.17 16.50
CA ASN A 82 7.98 11.21 17.95
C ASN A 82 9.08 10.55 18.77
N THR A 83 9.63 9.46 18.27
CA THR A 83 10.67 8.70 18.97
C THR A 83 12.05 9.38 18.89
N LEU A 84 12.33 10.12 17.81
CA LEU A 84 13.59 10.85 17.66
C LEU A 84 13.59 12.20 18.37
N THR A 85 12.44 12.88 18.43
CA THR A 85 12.29 14.19 19.09
C THR A 85 11.81 14.09 20.54
N ASP A 86 11.44 12.89 20.99
CA ASP A 86 10.77 12.62 22.26
C ASP A 86 9.46 13.45 22.46
N ASP A 87 8.91 14.04 21.39
CA ASP A 87 7.67 14.81 21.42
C ASP A 87 6.45 13.92 21.16
N TRP A 88 6.11 13.11 22.17
CA TRP A 88 4.88 12.33 22.18
C TRP A 88 3.62 13.18 22.33
N GLY A 89 3.77 14.45 22.75
CA GLY A 89 2.66 15.42 22.79
C GLY A 89 2.11 15.72 21.40
N SER A 90 2.96 15.66 20.37
CA SER A 90 2.55 15.83 18.98
C SER A 90 1.47 14.85 18.51
N TRP A 91 1.38 13.67 19.15
CA TRP A 91 0.36 12.67 18.84
C TRP A 91 -1.06 13.21 19.01
N ALA A 92 -1.30 14.24 19.84
CA ALA A 92 -2.62 14.82 20.04
C ALA A 92 -3.23 15.41 18.74
N TYR A 93 -2.39 15.83 17.79
CA TYR A 93 -2.83 16.46 16.55
C TYR A 93 -2.27 15.80 15.28
N ILE A 94 -1.08 15.21 15.32
CA ILE A 94 -0.40 14.71 14.11
C ILE A 94 -1.11 13.48 13.50
N TRP A 95 -1.90 12.74 14.28
CA TRP A 95 -2.73 11.63 13.79
C TRP A 95 -3.77 12.08 12.75
N THR A 96 -4.14 13.37 12.76
CA THR A 96 -5.07 13.95 11.77
C THR A 96 -4.49 13.97 10.35
N LEU A 97 -3.20 13.68 10.19
CA LEU A 97 -2.56 13.47 8.88
C LEU A 97 -2.92 12.12 8.25
N ILE A 98 -3.43 11.15 9.02
CA ILE A 98 -3.75 9.80 8.53
C ILE A 98 -4.73 9.83 7.34
N PRO A 99 -5.86 10.58 7.39
CA PRO A 99 -6.71 10.80 6.21
C PRO A 99 -5.96 11.38 4.99
N GLY A 100 -4.97 12.24 5.22
CA GLY A 100 -4.09 12.74 4.16
C GLY A 100 -3.27 11.62 3.52
N PHE A 101 -2.68 10.72 4.30
CA PHE A 101 -1.96 9.54 3.79
C PHE A 101 -2.87 8.55 3.05
N VAL A 102 -4.14 8.44 3.46
CA VAL A 102 -5.16 7.70 2.70
C VAL A 102 -5.37 8.35 1.33
N GLY A 103 -5.52 9.68 1.28
CA GLY A 103 -5.64 10.42 0.02
C GLY A 103 -4.45 10.22 -0.91
N VAL A 104 -3.23 10.30 -0.38
CA VAL A 104 -2.00 10.00 -1.15
C VAL A 104 -2.00 8.56 -1.66
N GLY A 105 -2.42 7.60 -0.82
CA GLY A 105 -2.55 6.19 -1.20
C GLY A 105 -3.55 5.97 -2.33
N LEU A 106 -4.69 6.65 -2.29
CA LEU A 106 -5.70 6.63 -3.36
C LEU A 106 -5.16 7.26 -4.65
N MET A 107 -4.39 8.34 -4.54
CA MET A 107 -3.77 8.98 -5.70
C MET A 107 -2.75 8.06 -6.37
N LEU A 108 -1.90 7.39 -5.58
CA LEU A 108 -0.95 6.38 -6.06
C LEU A 108 -1.68 5.18 -6.66
N ALA A 109 -2.74 4.69 -6.02
CA ALA A 109 -3.58 3.60 -6.51
C ALA A 109 -4.19 3.93 -7.88
N GLY A 110 -4.78 5.12 -8.03
CA GLY A 110 -5.37 5.56 -9.29
C GLY A 110 -4.33 5.69 -10.41
N TRP A 111 -3.14 6.23 -10.09
CA TRP A 111 -2.06 6.39 -11.05
C TRP A 111 -1.46 5.05 -11.51
N ILE A 112 -1.08 4.19 -10.57
CA ILE A 112 -0.40 2.91 -10.83
C ILE A 112 -1.37 1.85 -11.34
N GLY A 113 -2.59 1.83 -10.79
CA GLY A 113 -3.66 0.95 -11.24
C GLY A 113 -4.18 1.31 -12.63
N ARG A 114 -3.77 2.48 -13.18
CA ARG A 114 -4.32 3.05 -14.40
C ARG A 114 -5.84 2.92 -14.43
N TRP A 115 -6.46 3.32 -13.32
CA TRP A 115 -7.91 3.37 -13.22
C TRP A 115 -8.40 4.51 -14.12
N GLU A 116 -8.35 4.27 -15.44
CA GLU A 116 -8.96 5.14 -16.43
C GLU A 116 -10.46 5.17 -16.15
N GLY A 117 -11.13 6.30 -16.43
CA GLY A 117 -12.59 6.46 -16.34
C GLY A 117 -13.41 5.48 -17.21
N GLY A 118 -12.80 4.39 -17.70
CA GLY A 118 -13.43 3.24 -18.34
C GLY A 118 -14.51 2.58 -17.48
N THR A 119 -14.48 2.71 -16.15
CA THR A 119 -15.61 2.29 -15.29
C THR A 119 -16.85 3.16 -15.50
N ILE A 120 -16.66 4.46 -15.79
CA ILE A 120 -17.75 5.36 -16.17
C ILE A 120 -18.25 5.00 -17.57
N ARG A 121 -17.38 4.68 -18.53
CA ARG A 121 -17.80 4.22 -19.87
C ARG A 121 -18.46 2.84 -19.85
N ALA A 122 -18.00 1.91 -19.01
CA ALA A 122 -18.62 0.60 -18.82
C ALA A 122 -19.98 0.72 -18.10
N GLY A 123 -20.07 1.59 -17.08
CA GLY A 123 -21.33 1.95 -16.43
C GLY A 123 -22.31 2.66 -17.37
N LEU A 124 -21.82 3.59 -18.20
CA LEU A 124 -22.59 4.26 -19.23
C LEU A 124 -23.05 3.28 -20.32
N TRP A 125 -22.20 2.33 -20.72
CA TRP A 125 -22.55 1.28 -21.69
C TRP A 125 -23.60 0.32 -21.13
N LEU A 126 -23.48 -0.08 -19.85
CA LEU A 126 -24.50 -0.89 -19.17
C LEU A 126 -25.82 -0.12 -18.96
N ALA A 127 -25.76 1.18 -18.65
CA ALA A 127 -26.92 2.04 -18.51
C ALA A 127 -27.63 2.27 -19.85
N LEU A 128 -26.88 2.52 -20.93
CA LEU A 128 -27.41 2.75 -22.27
C LEU A 128 -27.96 1.46 -22.91
N ARG A 129 -27.39 0.29 -22.59
CA ARG A 129 -27.84 -1.00 -23.15
C ARG A 129 -29.20 -1.45 -22.61
N ARG A 130 -29.68 -0.89 -21.50
CA ARG A 130 -30.98 -1.27 -20.92
C ARG A 130 -32.19 -0.80 -21.74
N ARG A 131 -32.03 0.09 -22.72
CA ARG A 131 -33.14 0.63 -23.53
C ARG A 131 -33.53 -0.15 -24.79
N ARG A 132 -32.77 -1.18 -25.22
CA ARG A 132 -33.07 -1.90 -26.49
C ARG A 132 -33.83 -3.22 -26.36
N ARG A 133 -34.09 -3.73 -25.15
CA ARG A 133 -34.80 -5.02 -24.95
C ARG A 133 -36.29 -4.91 -24.63
N ALA A 134 -36.89 -3.72 -24.75
CA ALA A 134 -38.32 -3.52 -24.46
C ALA A 134 -39.20 -3.41 -25.72
N MET A 135 -38.64 -3.52 -26.94
CA MET A 135 -39.38 -3.33 -28.21
C MET A 135 -39.56 -4.60 -29.05
N LEU A 136 -39.16 -5.77 -28.56
CA LEU A 136 -39.24 -7.03 -29.30
C LEU A 136 -39.82 -8.17 -28.46
N ALA A 137 -40.95 -7.90 -27.78
CA ALA A 137 -41.83 -8.97 -27.32
C ALA A 137 -43.01 -9.05 -28.30
N PRO A 138 -43.25 -10.21 -28.95
CA PRO A 138 -44.32 -10.41 -29.93
C PRO A 138 -45.72 -10.42 -29.31
#